data_AF-A0A099KI34-F1
#
_entry.id   AF-A0A099KI34-F1
#
_cell.length_a   1.000
_cell.length_b   1.000
_cell.length_c   1.000
_cell.angle_alpha   90.00
_cell.angle_beta   90.00
_cell.angle_gamma   90.00
#
_symmetry.space_group_name_H-M   'P 1'
#
loop_
_entity.id
_entity.type
_entity.pdbx_description
1 polymer ?
#
loop_
_entity_poly.entity_id
_entity_poly.type
_entity_poly.pdbx_seq_one_letter_code
_entity_poly.pdbx_strand_id
1 'polypeptide(L)'
;MPSNLYRFVTVLIITNLISTSYASEGKQVKLDRACEAAREVALEPRRQEIFQECIHKFKKSETVCKNEAKDYNGNRINGAPLFYELPACEKAFAYRKKHGQ
;
A
#
# COMPACT_ATOMS: atom_id res chain seq x y z
N MET A 1 -53.67 39.02 -15.46
CA MET A 1 -52.84 38.60 -14.29
C MET A 1 -53.17 37.16 -13.95
N PRO A 2 -52.34 36.18 -14.35
CA PRO A 2 -52.40 34.82 -13.82
C PRO A 2 -51.21 34.53 -12.89
N SER A 3 -51.55 34.30 -11.62
CA SER A 3 -51.16 33.13 -10.86
C SER A 3 -49.67 32.74 -10.85
N ASN A 4 -48.94 33.30 -9.88
CA ASN A 4 -47.67 32.78 -9.35
C ASN A 4 -47.89 31.44 -8.61
N LEU A 5 -48.39 30.41 -9.32
CA LEU A 5 -48.63 29.08 -8.78
C LEU A 5 -47.63 28.07 -9.37
N TYR A 6 -46.36 28.47 -9.47
CA TYR A 6 -45.27 27.60 -9.92
C TYR A 6 -43.97 27.93 -9.18
N ARG A 7 -44.05 28.07 -7.85
CA ARG A 7 -42.86 28.30 -7.01
C ARG A 7 -42.62 27.29 -5.90
N PHE A 8 -43.41 26.22 -5.77
CA PHE A 8 -43.28 25.32 -4.61
C PHE A 8 -43.52 23.82 -4.88
N VAL A 9 -43.25 23.29 -6.07
CA VAL A 9 -43.34 21.83 -6.30
C VAL A 9 -42.21 21.33 -7.22
N THR A 10 -40.97 21.34 -6.73
CA THR A 10 -39.88 20.45 -7.19
C THR A 10 -38.79 20.41 -6.12
N VAL A 11 -39.21 20.06 -4.90
CA VAL A 11 -38.32 19.63 -3.82
C VAL A 11 -38.34 18.10 -3.80
N LEU A 12 -37.16 17.51 -3.63
CA LEU A 12 -36.89 16.09 -3.32
C LEU A 12 -37.06 15.06 -4.46
N ILE A 13 -36.02 14.88 -5.27
CA ILE A 13 -35.78 13.60 -5.99
C ILE A 13 -34.32 13.17 -5.75
N ILE A 14 -34.19 12.25 -4.77
CA ILE A 14 -33.23 11.14 -4.65
C ILE A 14 -31.75 11.52 -4.39
N THR A 15 -31.46 11.88 -3.14
CA THR A 15 -30.18 11.54 -2.51
C THR A 15 -30.22 10.11 -1.98
N ASN A 16 -29.07 9.42 -2.05
CA ASN A 16 -28.70 8.14 -1.41
C ASN A 16 -28.90 6.84 -2.22
N LEU A 17 -27.98 6.62 -3.18
CA LEU A 17 -27.50 5.27 -3.51
C LEU A 17 -25.98 5.26 -3.50
N ILE A 18 -25.37 5.47 -2.32
CA ILE A 18 -23.97 5.11 -2.07
C ILE A 18 -23.93 4.32 -0.76
N SER A 19 -24.08 3.01 -0.88
CA SER A 19 -23.90 2.01 0.18
C SER A 19 -23.52 0.75 -0.59
N THR A 20 -22.38 0.07 -0.44
CA THR A 20 -21.39 -0.05 0.64
C THR A 20 -20.08 -0.61 0.02
N SER A 21 -18.91 -0.02 0.27
CA SER A 21 -17.61 -0.70 -0.02
C SER A 21 -16.63 -0.75 1.17
N TYR A 22 -17.00 -0.19 2.33
CA TYR A 22 -16.09 -0.08 3.48
C TYR A 22 -15.62 -1.43 4.07
N ALA A 23 -16.38 -2.51 3.89
CA ALA A 23 -16.02 -3.83 4.44
C ALA A 23 -14.90 -4.54 3.65
N SER A 24 -14.85 -4.38 2.32
CA SER A 24 -13.78 -4.95 1.50
C SER A 24 -12.47 -4.19 1.68
N GLU A 25 -12.54 -2.87 1.85
CA GLU A 25 -11.39 -2.01 2.16
C GLU A 25 -10.68 -2.45 3.44
N GLY A 26 -11.44 -2.72 4.51
CA GLY A 26 -10.86 -3.19 5.78
C GLY A 26 -10.15 -4.55 5.68
N LYS A 27 -10.59 -5.45 4.80
CA LYS A 27 -9.92 -6.74 4.56
C LYS A 27 -8.69 -6.59 3.69
N GLN A 28 -8.74 -5.77 2.64
CA GLN A 28 -7.60 -5.48 1.79
C GLN A 28 -6.45 -4.87 2.61
N VAL A 29 -6.74 -3.85 3.43
CA VAL A 29 -5.74 -3.20 4.30
C VAL A 29 -5.05 -4.19 5.25
N LYS A 30 -5.80 -5.16 5.80
CA LYS A 30 -5.22 -6.20 6.66
C LYS A 30 -4.29 -7.13 5.90
N LEU A 31 -4.65 -7.50 4.67
CA LEU A 31 -3.82 -8.36 3.82
C LEU A 31 -2.56 -7.63 3.35
N ASP A 32 -2.67 -6.36 2.96
CA ASP A 32 -1.51 -5.55 2.57
C ASP A 32 -0.55 -5.35 3.76
N ARG A 33 -1.08 -5.09 4.96
CA ARG A 33 -0.24 -5.01 6.18
C ARG A 33 0.50 -6.32 6.45
N ALA A 34 -0.15 -7.47 6.25
CA ALA A 34 0.49 -8.76 6.42
C ALA A 34 1.57 -9.03 5.36
N CYS A 35 1.36 -8.60 4.12
CA CYS A 35 2.36 -8.64 3.06
C CYS A 35 3.60 -7.81 3.45
N GLU A 36 3.42 -6.53 3.77
CA GLU A 36 4.56 -5.66 4.10
C GLU A 36 5.29 -6.11 5.37
N ALA A 37 4.58 -6.60 6.39
CA ALA A 37 5.23 -7.15 7.58
C ALA A 37 6.11 -8.37 7.26
N ALA A 38 5.63 -9.29 6.42
CA ALA A 38 6.42 -10.44 5.98
C ALA A 38 7.63 -10.02 5.14
N ARG A 39 7.43 -9.00 4.30
CA ARG A 39 8.48 -8.44 3.45
C ARG A 39 9.57 -7.72 4.21
N GLU A 40 9.24 -6.94 5.23
CA GLU A 40 10.24 -6.29 6.09
C GLU A 40 11.16 -7.32 6.73
N VAL A 41 10.62 -8.45 7.20
CA VAL A 41 11.43 -9.58 7.71
C VAL A 41 12.33 -10.17 6.61
N ALA A 42 11.81 -10.33 5.39
CA ALA A 42 12.59 -10.84 4.26
C ALA A 42 13.69 -9.87 3.78
N LEU A 43 13.53 -8.57 4.01
CA LEU A 43 14.53 -7.55 3.65
C LEU A 43 15.71 -7.49 4.62
N GLU A 44 15.54 -7.90 5.89
CA GLU A 44 16.58 -7.76 6.92
C GLU A 44 17.94 -8.39 6.55
N PRO A 45 18.03 -9.62 6.02
CA PRO A 45 19.31 -10.16 5.57
C PRO A 45 19.99 -9.28 4.53
N ARG A 46 19.21 -8.70 3.61
CA ARG A 46 19.75 -7.82 2.57
C ARG A 46 20.22 -6.47 3.15
N ARG A 47 19.52 -5.93 4.14
CA ARG A 47 19.97 -4.74 4.89
C ARG A 47 21.30 -5.00 5.61
N GLN A 48 21.45 -6.18 6.21
CA GLN A 48 22.71 -6.59 6.83
C GLN A 48 23.85 -6.68 5.81
N GLU A 49 23.62 -7.30 4.66
CA GLU A 49 24.61 -7.35 3.57
C GLU A 49 25.03 -5.96 3.10
N ILE A 50 24.08 -5.03 2.93
CA ILE A 50 24.37 -3.64 2.54
C ILE A 50 25.22 -2.93 3.60
N PHE A 51 24.90 -3.12 4.89
CA PHE A 51 25.71 -2.58 5.97
C PHE A 51 27.15 -3.11 5.93
N GLN A 52 27.31 -4.43 5.76
CA GLN A 52 28.63 -5.07 5.69
C GLN A 52 29.42 -4.59 4.48
N GLU A 53 28.79 -4.49 3.31
CA GLU A 53 29.45 -3.97 2.10
C GLU A 53 29.87 -2.50 2.31
N CYS A 54 29.00 -1.68 2.89
CA CYS A 54 29.28 -0.29 3.22
C CYS A 54 30.50 -0.11 4.13
N ILE A 55 30.59 -0.88 5.23
CA ILE A 55 31.71 -0.82 6.17
C ILE A 55 32.98 -1.41 5.56
N HIS A 56 32.91 -2.59 4.95
CA HIS A 56 34.12 -3.34 4.62
C HIS A 56 34.69 -3.00 3.26
N LYS A 57 33.84 -2.76 2.26
CA LYS A 57 34.26 -2.45 0.88
C LYS A 57 34.36 -0.94 0.66
N PHE A 58 33.34 -0.20 1.08
CA PHE A 58 33.29 1.25 0.84
C PHE A 58 33.93 2.09 1.95
N LYS A 59 34.27 1.48 3.11
CA LYS A 59 34.97 2.12 4.24
C LYS A 59 34.30 3.42 4.72
N LYS A 60 32.97 3.52 4.62
CA LYS A 60 32.21 4.67 5.14
C LYS A 60 32.10 4.60 6.67
N SER A 61 31.64 5.69 7.29
CA SER A 61 31.39 5.70 8.73
C SER A 61 30.20 4.81 9.11
N GLU A 62 30.23 4.27 10.32
CA GLU A 62 29.17 3.39 10.82
C GLU A 62 27.78 4.04 10.78
N THR A 63 27.68 5.32 11.14
CA THR A 63 26.41 6.06 11.08
C THR A 63 25.85 6.13 9.65
N VAL A 64 26.70 6.40 8.66
CA VAL A 64 26.28 6.43 7.25
C VAL A 64 25.82 5.04 6.81
N CYS A 65 26.57 3.99 7.14
CA CYS A 65 26.20 2.62 6.77
C CYS A 65 24.91 2.14 7.42
N LYS A 66 24.66 2.51 8.69
CA LYS A 66 23.40 2.21 9.38
C LYS A 66 22.21 2.87 8.68
N ASN A 67 22.36 4.14 8.29
CA ASN A 67 21.31 4.85 7.58
C ASN A 67 21.06 4.26 6.19
N GLU A 68 22.11 3.98 5.41
CA GLU A 68 21.99 3.35 4.08
C GLU A 68 21.31 1.97 4.14
N ALA A 69 21.68 1.14 5.11
CA ALA A 69 21.05 -0.16 5.32
C ALA A 69 19.59 -0.03 5.77
N LYS A 70 19.28 0.93 6.66
CA LYS A 70 17.92 1.19 7.15
C LYS A 70 16.99 1.68 6.03
N ASP A 71 17.47 2.58 5.19
CA ASP A 71 16.68 3.19 4.12
C ASP A 71 16.47 2.24 2.93
N TYR A 72 17.20 1.12 2.89
CA TYR A 72 17.01 0.11 1.87
C TYR A 72 15.63 -0.55 1.98
N ASN A 73 14.83 -0.38 0.93
CA ASN A 73 13.45 -0.86 0.84
C ASN A 73 13.23 -1.92 -0.24
N GLY A 74 14.30 -2.42 -0.89
CA GLY A 74 14.19 -3.47 -1.91
C GLY A 74 13.52 -3.08 -3.23
N ASN A 75 13.31 -1.80 -3.51
CA ASN A 75 12.78 -1.34 -4.80
C ASN A 75 13.79 -1.58 -5.93
N ARG A 76 13.28 -1.92 -7.13
CA ARG A 76 14.10 -2.19 -8.32
C ARG A 76 13.78 -1.20 -9.43
N ILE A 77 14.80 -0.76 -10.16
CA ILE A 77 14.62 0.02 -11.39
C ILE A 77 13.98 -0.92 -12.43
N ASN A 78 12.76 -0.62 -12.87
CA ASN A 78 11.98 -1.39 -13.84
C ASN A 78 11.59 -2.82 -13.41
N GLY A 79 11.25 -3.02 -12.14
CA GLY A 79 10.74 -4.30 -11.67
C GLY A 79 9.88 -4.18 -10.43
N ALA A 80 9.18 -5.26 -10.08
CA ALA A 80 8.51 -5.35 -8.79
C ALA A 80 9.55 -5.21 -7.66
N PRO A 81 9.19 -4.56 -6.55
CA PRO A 81 10.00 -4.61 -5.34
C PRO A 81 10.28 -6.05 -4.94
N LEU A 82 11.46 -6.30 -4.35
CA LEU A 82 11.83 -7.64 -3.89
C LEU A 82 10.81 -8.19 -2.88
N PHE A 83 10.60 -9.50 -2.91
CA PHE A 83 9.80 -10.28 -1.97
C PHE A 83 8.27 -10.04 -2.04
N TYR A 84 7.77 -9.47 -3.12
CA TYR A 84 6.31 -9.40 -3.37
C TYR A 84 5.72 -10.74 -3.85
N GLU A 85 6.56 -11.73 -4.12
CA GLU A 85 6.21 -13.14 -4.36
C GLU A 85 5.95 -13.93 -3.07
N LEU A 86 6.09 -13.32 -1.88
CA LEU A 86 5.80 -14.00 -0.61
C LEU A 86 4.31 -14.40 -0.54
N PRO A 87 3.97 -15.55 0.09
CA PRO A 87 2.58 -16.03 0.16
C PRO A 87 1.57 -15.03 0.74
N ALA A 88 2.00 -14.20 1.70
CA ALA A 88 1.16 -13.14 2.27
C ALA A 88 0.81 -12.06 1.22
N CYS A 89 1.76 -11.71 0.37
CA CYS A 89 1.60 -10.75 -0.72
C CYS A 89 0.74 -11.32 -1.85
N GLU A 90 0.97 -12.56 -2.26
CA GLU A 90 0.13 -13.25 -3.24
C GLU A 90 -1.34 -13.27 -2.82
N LYS A 91 -1.60 -13.53 -1.53
CA LYS A 91 -2.96 -13.50 -0.96
C LYS A 91 -3.58 -12.10 -1.01
N ALA A 92 -2.81 -11.06 -0.67
CA ALA A 92 -3.26 -9.68 -0.76
C ALA A 92 -3.58 -9.28 -2.20
N PHE A 93 -2.74 -9.67 -3.16
CA PHE A 93 -2.90 -9.37 -4.57
C PHE A 93 -4.06 -10.14 -5.20
N ALA A 94 -4.25 -11.40 -4.84
CA ALA A 94 -5.38 -12.20 -5.27
C ALA A 94 -6.72 -11.62 -4.77
N TYR A 95 -6.76 -11.17 -3.51
CA TYR A 95 -7.95 -10.50 -2.97
C TYR A 95 -8.23 -9.19 -3.71
N ARG A 96 -7.21 -8.36 -3.92
CA ARG A 96 -7.33 -7.11 -4.71
C ARG A 96 -7.81 -7.37 -6.12
N LYS A 97 -7.27 -8.38 -6.81
CA LYS A 97 -7.69 -8.74 -8.18
C LYS A 97 -9.16 -9.16 -8.26
N LYS A 98 -9.68 -9.83 -7.21
CA LYS A 98 -11.06 -10.31 -7.17
C LYS A 98 -12.07 -9.24 -6.74
N HIS A 99 -11.63 -8.26 -5.96
CA HIS A 99 -12.51 -7.31 -5.27
C HIS A 99 -12.22 -5.84 -5.59
N GLY A 100 -11.16 -5.55 -6.32
CA GLY A 100 -10.85 -4.22 -6.85
C GLY A 100 -11.73 -3.93 -8.06
N GLN A 101 -12.45 -2.80 -7.99
CA GLN A 101 -12.97 -2.09 -9.17
C GLN A 101 -11.81 -1.38 -9.88
#